data_AF-B0TFN5-F1
#
_entry.id   AF-B0TFN5-F1
#
_cell.length_a   1.000
_cell.length_b   1.000
_cell.length_c   1.000
_cell.angle_alpha   90.00
_cell.angle_beta   90.00
_cell.angle_gamma   90.00
#
_symmetry.space_group_name_H-M   'P 1'
#
loop_
_entity.id
_entity.type
_entity.pdbx_description
1 polymer ?
#
loop_
_entity_poly.entity_id
_entity_poly.type
_entity_poly.pdbx_seq_one_letter_code
_entity_poly.pdbx_strand_id
1 'polypeptide(L)'
;MSDHYCRISKIFEDKLPQLSEAILVRQSVAPTELTEKFNDIGRLRALQDIRAQLSFLSEAVATKSPSLFTDYVSWVKVLLSGRGIPVADLAKNLSFTKDVLREMLPVDVGNIASEYLDLSINGLDESPVELPTYFTADAPLSDLARQYLDTLLQGERHGAARLILDAVQSGVPVRDIYLFGAPGMGVVSRVEVPNAEGGSRR
;
A
#
# COMPACT_ATOMS: atom_id res chain seq x y z
N MET A 1 -20.10 -20.91 1.58
CA MET A 1 -19.94 -19.51 1.10
C MET A 1 -18.51 -18.98 1.18
N SER A 2 -17.63 -19.49 2.05
CA SER A 2 -16.18 -19.17 2.07
C SER A 2 -15.41 -19.72 0.84
N ASP A 3 -15.92 -20.79 0.25
CA ASP A 3 -15.28 -21.54 -0.85
C ASP A 3 -15.11 -20.74 -2.17
N HIS A 4 -16.03 -19.82 -2.47
CA HIS A 4 -16.00 -19.04 -3.70
C HIS A 4 -14.88 -17.99 -3.70
N TYR A 5 -14.61 -17.36 -2.55
CA TYR A 5 -13.60 -16.31 -2.42
C TYR A 5 -12.18 -16.89 -2.34
N CYS A 6 -12.01 -18.04 -1.68
CA CYS A 6 -10.77 -18.81 -1.74
C CYS A 6 -10.44 -19.22 -3.19
N ARG A 7 -11.47 -19.60 -3.97
CA ARG A 7 -11.32 -19.90 -5.40
C ARG A 7 -10.90 -18.67 -6.22
N ILE A 8 -11.41 -17.48 -5.90
CA ILE A 8 -11.01 -16.23 -6.58
C ILE A 8 -9.53 -15.93 -6.30
N SER A 9 -9.10 -15.97 -5.04
CA SER A 9 -7.69 -15.72 -4.69
C SER A 9 -6.75 -16.67 -5.40
N LYS A 10 -7.12 -17.95 -5.45
CA LYS A 10 -6.34 -18.96 -6.18
C LYS A 10 -6.24 -18.67 -7.68
N ILE A 11 -7.32 -18.21 -8.32
CA ILE A 11 -7.29 -17.82 -9.74
C ILE A 11 -6.34 -16.64 -9.97
N PHE A 12 -6.31 -15.67 -9.05
CA PHE A 12 -5.37 -14.55 -9.11
C PHE A 12 -3.92 -15.04 -8.97
N GLU A 13 -3.63 -15.89 -7.98
CA GLU A 13 -2.30 -16.45 -7.75
C GLU A 13 -1.80 -17.26 -8.95
N ASP A 14 -2.63 -18.16 -9.49
CA ASP A 14 -2.30 -19.03 -10.61
C ASP A 14 -2.00 -18.24 -11.90
N LYS A 15 -2.69 -17.11 -12.10
CA LYS A 15 -2.55 -16.25 -13.29
C LYS A 15 -1.67 -15.02 -13.05
N LEU A 16 -1.12 -14.83 -11.85
CA LEU A 16 -0.41 -13.62 -11.45
C LEU A 16 0.71 -13.25 -12.45
N PRO A 17 1.58 -14.18 -12.89
CA PRO A 17 2.64 -13.84 -13.85
C PRO A 17 2.10 -13.32 -15.18
N GLN A 18 1.07 -13.95 -15.74
CA GLN A 18 0.49 -13.60 -17.04
C GLN A 18 -0.30 -12.30 -16.98
N LEU A 19 -1.05 -12.08 -15.89
CA LEU A 19 -1.78 -10.84 -15.67
C LEU A 19 -0.83 -9.66 -15.53
N SER A 20 0.21 -9.78 -14.70
CA SER A 20 1.16 -8.68 -14.50
C SER A 20 1.88 -8.30 -15.79
N GLU A 21 2.24 -9.30 -16.60
CA GLU A 21 2.87 -9.06 -17.90
C GLU A 21 1.92 -8.36 -18.87
N ALA A 22 0.68 -8.83 -19.00
CA ALA A 22 -0.31 -8.22 -19.88
C ALA A 22 -0.66 -6.79 -19.46
N ILE A 23 -0.76 -6.52 -18.15
CA ILE A 23 -0.97 -5.18 -17.60
C ILE A 23 0.22 -4.29 -17.94
N LEU A 24 1.46 -4.76 -17.74
CA LEU A 24 2.64 -3.97 -18.05
C LEU A 24 2.69 -3.60 -19.54
N VAL A 25 2.42 -4.56 -20.43
CA VAL A 25 2.33 -4.30 -21.88
C VAL A 25 1.27 -3.24 -22.15
N ARG A 26 0.05 -3.38 -21.61
CA ARG A 26 -1.04 -2.41 -21.80
C ARG A 26 -0.66 -1.00 -21.32
N GLN A 27 -0.03 -0.90 -20.15
CA GLN A 27 0.44 0.37 -19.58
C GLN A 27 1.56 0.99 -20.42
N SER A 28 2.53 0.19 -20.89
CA SER A 28 3.71 0.68 -21.65
C SER A 28 3.40 1.33 -22.99
N VAL A 29 2.22 1.06 -23.57
CA VAL A 29 1.79 1.62 -24.86
C VAL A 29 1.13 2.99 -24.68
N ALA A 30 0.73 3.35 -23.46
CA ALA A 30 0.13 4.64 -23.18
C ALA A 30 1.21 5.66 -22.79
N PRO A 31 1.32 6.81 -23.47
CA PRO A 31 2.19 7.88 -23.02
C PRO A 31 1.54 8.57 -21.82
N THR A 32 2.11 8.35 -20.64
CA THR A 32 1.73 9.02 -19.38
C THR A 32 2.98 9.39 -18.60
N GLU A 33 2.97 10.43 -17.77
CA GLU A 33 4.13 10.77 -16.93
C GLU A 33 4.54 9.59 -16.05
N LEU A 34 3.56 8.81 -15.57
CA LEU A 34 3.79 7.60 -14.79
C LEU A 34 4.57 6.53 -15.58
N THR A 35 4.23 6.30 -16.86
CA THR A 35 4.94 5.34 -17.71
C THR A 35 6.34 5.80 -18.08
N GLU A 36 6.54 7.11 -18.27
CA GLU A 36 7.88 7.67 -18.47
C GLU A 36 8.76 7.42 -17.24
N LYS A 37 8.23 7.69 -16.03
CA LYS A 37 8.92 7.38 -14.78
C LYS A 37 9.17 5.88 -14.58
N PHE A 38 8.27 5.00 -15.03
CA PHE A 38 8.52 3.56 -14.98
C PHE A 38 9.70 3.11 -15.84
N ASN A 39 9.93 3.77 -16.97
CA ASN A 39 11.08 3.48 -17.82
C ASN A 39 12.41 3.74 -17.08
N ASP A 40 12.45 4.74 -16.20
CA ASP A 40 13.62 5.05 -15.36
C ASP A 40 13.87 3.99 -14.27
N ILE A 41 12.80 3.43 -13.70
CA ILE A 41 12.85 2.48 -12.58
C ILE A 41 13.19 1.05 -13.09
N GLY A 42 12.89 0.78 -14.36
CA GLY A 42 13.19 -0.46 -15.05
C GLY A 42 12.08 -1.51 -14.93
N ARG A 43 11.89 -2.28 -16.01
CA ARG A 43 10.81 -3.25 -16.20
C ARG A 43 10.60 -4.24 -15.04
N LEU A 44 11.68 -4.76 -14.44
CA LEU A 44 11.56 -5.73 -13.35
C LEU A 44 10.87 -5.16 -12.12
N ARG A 45 11.11 -3.89 -11.79
CA ARG A 45 10.48 -3.21 -10.66
C ARG A 45 9.02 -2.88 -10.97
N ALA A 46 8.72 -2.41 -12.18
CA ALA A 46 7.33 -2.19 -12.60
C ALA A 46 6.50 -3.49 -12.52
N LEU A 47 7.06 -4.64 -12.93
CA LEU A 47 6.39 -5.94 -12.74
C LEU A 47 6.18 -6.29 -11.27
N GLN A 48 7.12 -5.97 -10.39
CA GLN A 48 6.96 -6.20 -8.94
C GLN A 48 5.82 -5.35 -8.37
N ASP A 49 5.73 -4.08 -8.77
CA ASP A 49 4.67 -3.17 -8.32
C ASP A 49 3.28 -3.66 -8.78
N ILE A 50 3.16 -4.06 -10.05
CA ILE A 50 1.91 -4.61 -10.59
C ILE A 50 1.51 -5.90 -9.86
N ARG A 51 2.46 -6.78 -9.57
CA ARG A 51 2.20 -8.01 -8.79
C ARG A 51 1.71 -7.68 -7.39
N ALA A 52 2.34 -6.73 -6.72
CA ALA A 52 1.93 -6.30 -5.39
C ALA A 52 0.50 -5.74 -5.41
N GLN A 53 0.17 -4.87 -6.37
CA GLN A 53 -1.17 -4.34 -6.55
C GLN A 53 -2.22 -5.46 -6.75
N LEU A 54 -1.94 -6.44 -7.61
CA LEU A 54 -2.85 -7.57 -7.85
C LEU A 54 -3.03 -8.46 -6.62
N SER A 55 -1.97 -8.65 -5.82
CA SER A 55 -2.08 -9.37 -4.54
C SER A 55 -2.97 -8.61 -3.54
N PHE A 56 -2.84 -7.28 -3.44
CA PHE A 56 -3.73 -6.46 -2.61
C PHE A 56 -5.18 -6.54 -3.06
N LEU A 57 -5.43 -6.47 -4.37
CA LEU A 57 -6.77 -6.63 -4.94
C LEU A 57 -7.36 -8.02 -4.63
N SER A 58 -6.55 -9.08 -4.82
CA SER A 58 -6.94 -10.45 -4.50
C SER A 58 -7.36 -10.60 -3.04
N GLU A 59 -6.58 -10.03 -2.11
CA GLU A 59 -6.87 -10.08 -0.67
C GLU A 59 -8.14 -9.29 -0.31
N ALA A 60 -8.32 -8.10 -0.89
CA ALA A 60 -9.52 -7.29 -0.68
C ALA A 60 -10.79 -7.98 -1.18
N VAL A 61 -10.69 -8.70 -2.30
CA VAL A 61 -11.78 -9.55 -2.80
C VAL A 61 -12.00 -10.73 -1.86
N ALA A 62 -10.95 -11.45 -1.45
CA ALA A 62 -11.02 -12.61 -0.58
C ALA A 62 -11.73 -12.31 0.76
N THR A 63 -11.41 -11.15 1.33
CA THR A 63 -11.91 -10.67 2.62
C THR A 63 -13.21 -9.87 2.51
N LYS A 64 -13.71 -9.63 1.29
CA LYS A 64 -14.88 -8.78 1.02
C LYS A 64 -14.74 -7.38 1.62
N SER A 65 -13.54 -6.83 1.57
CA SER A 65 -13.22 -5.53 2.14
C SER A 65 -12.84 -4.55 1.04
N PRO A 66 -13.81 -3.90 0.34
CA PRO A 66 -13.51 -2.87 -0.65
C PRO A 66 -12.61 -1.77 -0.10
N SER A 67 -12.81 -1.39 1.16
CA SER A 67 -11.98 -0.42 1.87
C SER A 67 -10.49 -0.76 1.84
N LEU A 68 -10.13 -2.05 1.91
CA LEU A 68 -8.72 -2.46 1.89
C LEU A 68 -8.02 -2.03 0.60
N PHE A 69 -8.73 -2.13 -0.54
CA PHE A 69 -8.17 -1.74 -1.82
C PHE A 69 -8.31 -0.24 -2.09
N THR A 70 -9.41 0.40 -1.67
CA THR A 70 -9.55 1.86 -1.82
C THR A 70 -8.55 2.63 -0.96
N ASP A 71 -8.25 2.14 0.24
CA ASP A 71 -7.24 2.72 1.13
C ASP A 71 -5.83 2.56 0.56
N TYR A 72 -5.54 1.38 -0.01
CA TYR A 72 -4.30 1.15 -0.76
C TYR A 72 -4.16 2.12 -1.94
N VAL A 73 -5.21 2.28 -2.77
CA VAL A 73 -5.17 3.21 -3.91
C VAL A 73 -5.05 4.66 -3.44
N SER A 74 -5.69 5.03 -2.34
CA SER A 74 -5.53 6.36 -1.72
C SER A 74 -4.09 6.61 -1.29
N TRP A 75 -3.44 5.62 -0.69
CA TRP A 75 -2.01 5.68 -0.36
C TRP A 75 -1.14 5.84 -1.62
N VAL A 76 -1.40 5.07 -2.68
CA VAL A 76 -0.69 5.19 -3.96
C VAL A 76 -0.87 6.59 -4.57
N LYS A 77 -2.09 7.15 -4.53
CA LYS A 77 -2.38 8.51 -5.00
C LYS A 77 -1.47 9.54 -4.33
N VAL A 78 -1.38 9.52 -3.00
CA VAL A 78 -0.53 10.43 -2.22
C VAL A 78 0.95 10.23 -2.58
N LEU A 79 1.40 8.97 -2.63
CA LEU A 79 2.77 8.59 -2.98
C LEU A 79 3.21 9.11 -4.36
N LEU A 80 2.34 8.99 -5.36
CA LEU A 80 2.59 9.42 -6.74
C LEU A 80 2.49 10.93 -6.88
N SER A 81 1.51 11.55 -6.22
CA SER A 81 1.34 13.01 -6.19
C SER A 81 2.58 13.71 -5.61
N GLY A 82 3.16 13.16 -4.53
CA GLY A 82 4.44 13.63 -3.97
C GLY A 82 5.64 13.53 -4.92
N ARG A 83 5.52 12.77 -6.02
CA ARG A 83 6.53 12.65 -7.09
C ARG A 83 6.16 13.45 -8.34
N GLY A 84 5.10 14.28 -8.27
CA GLY A 84 4.62 15.08 -9.39
C GLY A 84 3.88 14.28 -10.46
N ILE A 85 3.42 13.06 -10.16
CA ILE A 85 2.66 12.24 -11.10
C ILE A 85 1.17 12.58 -10.98
N PRO A 86 0.47 12.89 -12.08
CA PRO A 86 -0.94 13.25 -12.04
C PRO A 86 -1.85 12.13 -11.54
N VAL A 87 -2.91 12.47 -10.81
CA VAL A 87 -3.94 11.51 -10.38
C VAL A 87 -4.64 10.85 -11.57
N ALA A 88 -4.78 11.58 -12.68
CA ALA A 88 -5.35 11.06 -13.93
C ALA A 88 -4.55 9.87 -14.49
N ASP A 89 -3.23 9.85 -14.31
CA ASP A 89 -2.38 8.74 -14.74
C ASP A 89 -2.63 7.47 -13.91
N LEU A 90 -2.82 7.63 -12.60
CA LEU A 90 -3.19 6.53 -11.71
C LEU A 90 -4.56 5.96 -12.12
N ALA A 91 -5.56 6.82 -12.35
CA ALA A 91 -6.89 6.40 -12.81
C ALA A 91 -6.82 5.60 -14.13
N LYS A 92 -5.98 6.07 -15.07
CA LYS A 92 -5.76 5.41 -16.35
C LYS A 92 -5.07 4.05 -16.19
N ASN A 93 -4.07 3.94 -15.31
CA ASN A 93 -3.41 2.67 -15.01
C ASN A 93 -4.33 1.65 -14.34
N LEU A 94 -5.20 2.10 -13.43
CA LEU A 94 -6.24 1.26 -12.83
C LEU A 94 -7.26 0.80 -13.88
N SER A 95 -7.60 1.66 -14.83
CA SER A 95 -8.48 1.31 -15.96
C SER A 95 -7.85 0.25 -16.87
N PHE A 96 -6.57 0.37 -17.22
CA PHE A 96 -5.87 -0.67 -17.97
C PHE A 96 -5.81 -1.99 -17.23
N THR A 97 -5.62 -1.94 -15.90
CA THR A 97 -5.67 -3.13 -15.05
C THR A 97 -7.06 -3.78 -15.14
N LYS A 98 -8.13 -2.98 -15.04
CA LYS A 98 -9.51 -3.45 -15.16
C LYS A 98 -9.76 -4.16 -16.48
N ASP A 99 -9.36 -3.56 -17.59
CA ASP A 99 -9.55 -4.12 -18.93
C ASP A 99 -8.87 -5.49 -19.06
N VAL A 100 -7.60 -5.59 -18.65
CA VAL A 100 -6.85 -6.86 -18.71
C VAL A 100 -7.49 -7.93 -17.83
N LEU A 101 -7.96 -7.59 -16.62
CA LEU A 101 -8.62 -8.56 -15.75
C LEU A 101 -9.94 -9.04 -16.37
N ARG A 102 -10.73 -8.16 -16.99
CA ARG A 102 -11.97 -8.54 -17.69
C ARG A 102 -11.72 -9.43 -18.90
N GLU A 103 -10.62 -9.22 -19.61
CA GLU A 103 -10.25 -10.00 -20.79
C GLU A 103 -9.71 -11.40 -20.42
N MET A 104 -8.95 -11.51 -19.32
CA MET A 104 -8.15 -12.72 -19.02
C MET A 104 -8.70 -13.62 -17.91
N LEU A 105 -9.62 -13.10 -17.08
CA LEU A 105 -10.27 -13.84 -16.00
C LEU A 105 -11.65 -14.37 -16.43
N PRO A 106 -12.15 -15.42 -15.74
CA PRO A 106 -13.55 -15.80 -15.85
C PRO A 106 -14.48 -14.60 -15.58
N VAL A 107 -15.61 -14.52 -16.29
CA VAL A 107 -16.50 -13.35 -16.29
C VAL A 107 -16.95 -12.94 -14.89
N ASP A 108 -17.31 -13.92 -14.05
CA ASP A 108 -17.69 -13.70 -12.66
C ASP A 108 -16.56 -13.06 -11.85
N VAL A 109 -15.35 -13.60 -11.96
CA VAL A 109 -14.17 -13.10 -11.24
C VAL A 109 -13.75 -11.73 -11.76
N GLY A 110 -13.72 -11.54 -13.07
CA GLY A 110 -13.37 -10.27 -13.70
C GLY A 110 -14.34 -9.15 -13.34
N ASN A 111 -15.65 -9.45 -13.24
CA ASN A 111 -16.65 -8.47 -12.80
C ASN A 111 -16.44 -8.06 -11.35
N ILE A 112 -16.24 -9.02 -10.43
CA ILE A 112 -15.99 -8.71 -9.01
C ILE A 112 -14.73 -7.84 -8.87
N ALA A 113 -13.63 -8.21 -9.53
CA ALA A 113 -12.40 -7.41 -9.49
C ALA A 113 -12.60 -6.00 -10.08
N SER A 114 -13.42 -5.88 -11.13
CA SER A 114 -13.75 -4.60 -11.76
C SER A 114 -14.52 -3.68 -10.82
N GLU A 115 -15.43 -4.21 -10.00
CA GLU A 115 -16.17 -3.41 -9.02
C GLU A 115 -15.22 -2.72 -8.02
N TYR A 116 -14.20 -3.44 -7.55
CA TYR A 116 -13.20 -2.88 -6.64
C TYR A 116 -12.35 -1.80 -7.31
N LEU A 117 -11.96 -2.02 -8.58
CA LEU A 117 -11.22 -1.04 -9.35
C LEU A 117 -12.06 0.21 -9.64
N ASP A 118 -13.33 0.04 -10.00
CA ASP A 118 -14.25 1.16 -10.27
C ASP A 118 -14.54 1.97 -9.00
N LEU A 119 -14.75 1.31 -7.86
CA LEU A 119 -14.87 1.99 -6.57
C LEU A 119 -13.62 2.83 -6.26
N SER A 120 -12.43 2.27 -6.45
CA SER A 120 -11.17 2.99 -6.24
C SER A 120 -10.99 4.17 -7.20
N ILE A 121 -11.29 3.99 -8.51
CA ILE A 121 -11.17 5.05 -9.51
C ILE A 121 -12.13 6.20 -9.20
N ASN A 122 -13.39 5.89 -8.89
CA ASN A 122 -14.41 6.89 -8.59
C ASN A 122 -14.12 7.64 -7.28
N GLY A 123 -13.49 6.97 -6.31
CA GLY A 123 -13.11 7.57 -5.03
C GLY A 123 -11.85 8.44 -5.08
N LEU A 124 -11.13 8.49 -6.21
CA LEU A 124 -9.84 9.19 -6.28
C LEU A 124 -9.95 10.69 -5.98
N ASP A 125 -11.03 11.36 -6.41
CA ASP A 125 -11.19 12.80 -6.19
C ASP A 125 -11.55 13.13 -4.73
N GLU A 126 -12.33 12.28 -4.08
CA GLU A 126 -12.77 12.42 -2.68
C GLU A 126 -11.71 11.95 -1.67
N SER A 127 -10.75 11.14 -2.13
CA SER A 127 -9.69 10.59 -1.29
C SER A 127 -8.74 11.70 -0.78
N PRO A 128 -8.30 11.64 0.49
CA PRO A 128 -7.41 12.63 1.07
C PRO A 128 -6.18 12.92 0.21
N VAL A 129 -5.81 14.19 0.07
CA VAL A 129 -4.57 14.63 -0.61
C VAL A 129 -3.33 14.35 0.26
N GLU A 130 -3.56 14.23 1.57
CA GLU A 130 -2.56 13.85 2.57
C GLU A 130 -3.09 12.65 3.36
N LEU A 131 -2.26 11.64 3.57
CA LEU A 131 -2.62 10.54 4.47
C LEU A 131 -2.73 11.10 5.90
N PRO A 132 -3.66 10.59 6.73
CA PRO A 132 -3.69 10.91 8.14
C PRO A 132 -2.29 10.69 8.71
N THR A 133 -1.66 11.79 9.09
CA THR A 133 -0.33 11.73 9.65
C THR A 133 -0.50 11.19 11.06
N TYR A 134 -0.16 9.91 11.27
CA TYR A 134 -0.12 9.32 12.62
C TYR A 134 0.95 9.99 13.50
N PHE A 135 1.78 10.87 12.94
CA PHE A 135 2.56 11.85 13.71
C PHE A 135 1.65 12.98 14.18
N THR A 136 1.14 12.87 15.40
CA THR A 136 0.76 14.08 16.13
C THR A 136 2.04 14.86 16.39
N ALA A 137 2.11 16.15 16.05
CA ALA A 137 3.33 16.95 16.23
C ALA A 137 3.88 16.93 17.67
N ASP A 138 3.01 16.63 18.63
CA ASP A 138 3.33 16.54 20.06
C ASP A 138 3.67 15.11 20.54
N ALA A 139 3.68 14.11 19.66
CA ALA A 139 4.04 12.74 20.05
C ALA A 139 5.54 12.64 20.38
N PRO A 140 5.93 11.79 21.34
CA PRO A 140 7.33 11.44 21.56
C PRO A 140 7.98 11.00 20.24
N LEU A 141 9.22 11.44 19.99
CA LEU A 141 10.03 11.05 18.82
C LEU A 141 9.48 11.50 17.45
N SER A 142 8.50 12.41 17.39
CA SER A 142 7.92 12.91 16.13
C SER A 142 8.96 13.42 15.13
N ASP A 143 9.98 14.15 15.60
CA ASP A 143 11.03 14.68 14.73
C ASP A 143 11.95 13.58 14.19
N LEU A 144 12.28 12.59 15.02
CA LEU A 144 13.05 11.42 14.60
C LEU A 144 12.29 10.64 13.53
N ALA A 145 10.98 10.45 13.72
CA ALA A 145 10.16 9.69 12.81
C ALA A 145 9.93 10.41 11.47
N ARG A 146 9.79 11.75 11.48
CA ARG A 146 9.79 12.57 10.25
C ARG A 146 11.10 12.46 9.50
N GLN A 147 12.24 12.67 10.18
CA GLN A 147 13.57 12.57 9.55
C GLN A 147 13.81 11.17 8.98
N TYR A 148 13.39 10.14 9.70
CA TYR A 148 13.45 8.75 9.25
C TYR A 148 12.65 8.55 7.97
N LEU A 149 11.39 9.00 7.95
CA LEU A 149 10.51 8.86 6.79
C LEU A 149 11.01 9.66 5.59
N ASP A 150 11.43 10.91 5.79
CA ASP A 150 11.99 11.75 4.73
C ASP A 150 13.22 11.08 4.11
N THR A 151 14.12 10.55 4.94
CA THR A 151 15.31 9.84 4.48
C THR A 151 14.94 8.57 3.69
N LEU A 152 13.92 7.82 4.12
CA LEU A 152 13.40 6.68 3.36
C LEU A 152 12.79 7.09 2.01
N LEU A 153 12.02 8.18 1.97
CA LEU A 153 11.38 8.66 0.76
C LEU A 153 12.40 9.15 -0.28
N GLN A 154 13.55 9.65 0.17
CA GLN A 154 14.71 9.97 -0.68
C GLN A 154 15.50 8.72 -1.14
N GLY A 155 15.10 7.51 -0.71
CA GLY A 155 15.76 6.25 -1.09
C GLY A 155 17.00 5.90 -0.25
N GLU A 156 17.34 6.72 0.74
CA GLU A 156 18.54 6.59 1.56
C GLU A 156 18.34 5.60 2.72
N ARG A 157 18.07 4.33 2.40
CA ARG A 157 17.72 3.30 3.40
C ARG A 157 18.77 3.13 4.50
N HIS A 158 20.05 3.23 4.15
CA HIS A 158 21.15 3.17 5.12
C HIS A 158 21.19 4.39 6.03
N GLY A 159 20.89 5.58 5.49
CA GLY A 159 20.75 6.80 6.28
C GLY A 159 19.59 6.70 7.27
N ALA A 160 18.43 6.23 6.80
CA ALA A 160 17.27 6.02 7.65
C ALA A 160 17.54 5.02 8.77
N ALA A 161 18.20 3.90 8.46
CA ALA A 161 18.59 2.91 9.47
C ALA A 161 19.56 3.50 10.52
N ARG A 162 20.50 4.35 10.10
CA ARG A 162 21.44 5.01 11.00
C ARG A 162 20.73 5.92 12.01
N LEU A 163 19.73 6.70 11.57
CA LEU A 163 18.94 7.56 12.46
C LEU A 163 18.31 6.78 13.63
N ILE A 164 17.77 5.59 13.35
CA ILE A 164 17.20 4.73 14.39
C ILE A 164 18.27 4.17 15.33
N LEU A 165 19.40 3.72 14.78
CA LEU A 165 20.49 3.16 15.58
C LEU A 165 21.11 4.22 16.50
N ASP A 166 21.30 5.45 16.00
CA ASP A 166 21.85 6.57 16.76
C ASP A 166 20.89 6.98 17.90
N ALA A 167 19.59 6.96 17.66
CA ALA A 167 18.58 7.22 18.69
C ALA A 167 18.63 6.16 19.81
N VAL A 168 18.75 4.88 19.46
CA VAL A 168 18.91 3.79 20.43
C VAL A 168 20.21 3.94 21.23
N GLN A 169 21.32 4.27 20.56
CA GLN A 169 22.60 4.53 21.23
C GLN A 169 22.53 5.75 22.16
N SER A 170 21.70 6.74 21.82
CA SER A 170 21.45 7.93 22.64
C SER A 170 20.49 7.68 23.81
N GLY A 171 20.04 6.45 24.02
CA GLY A 171 19.23 6.03 25.16
C GLY A 171 17.73 6.03 24.93
N VAL A 172 17.25 6.24 23.69
CA VAL A 172 15.83 6.05 23.38
C VAL A 172 15.49 4.57 23.53
N PRO A 173 14.49 4.21 24.36
CA PRO A 173 14.09 2.82 24.52
C PRO A 173 13.66 2.23 23.18
N VAL A 174 14.17 1.04 22.84
CA VAL A 174 13.78 0.34 21.60
C VAL A 174 12.26 0.17 21.50
N ARG A 175 11.59 -0.07 22.64
CA ARG A 175 10.13 -0.10 22.71
C ARG A 175 9.49 1.16 22.14
N ASP A 176 10.02 2.32 22.48
CA ASP A 176 9.46 3.61 22.07
C ASP A 176 9.77 3.91 20.61
N ILE A 177 10.89 3.40 20.07
CA ILE A 177 11.15 3.37 18.62
C ILE A 177 10.07 2.58 17.88
N TYR A 178 9.67 1.41 18.39
CA TYR A 178 8.61 0.61 17.75
C TYR A 178 7.22 1.26 17.84
N LEU A 179 6.95 1.96 18.94
CA LEU A 179 5.64 2.57 19.17
C LEU A 179 5.47 3.92 18.46
N PHE A 180 6.54 4.69 18.29
CA PHE A 180 6.48 6.07 17.79
C PHE A 180 7.39 6.37 16.60
N GLY A 181 8.42 5.54 16.34
CA GLY A 181 9.43 5.78 15.30
C GLY A 181 9.13 5.16 13.93
N ALA A 182 8.20 4.21 13.83
CA ALA A 182 7.87 3.51 12.59
C ALA A 182 6.38 3.68 12.24
N PRO A 183 6.02 4.51 11.25
CA PRO A 183 4.65 4.54 10.76
C PRO A 183 4.34 3.22 10.04
N GLY A 184 3.33 2.47 10.50
CA GLY A 184 2.70 1.42 9.69
C GLY A 184 2.56 0.00 10.26
N MET A 185 2.91 -0.29 11.52
CA MET A 185 2.67 -1.64 12.10
C MET A 185 1.80 -1.67 13.37
N GLY A 186 0.99 -0.63 13.60
CA GLY A 186 0.20 -0.48 14.83
C GLY A 186 -1.19 -1.13 14.86
N VAL A 187 -1.71 -1.69 13.76
CA VAL A 187 -3.13 -2.13 13.73
C VAL A 187 -3.34 -3.66 13.81
N VAL A 188 -2.29 -4.47 14.05
CA VAL A 188 -2.43 -5.94 14.17
C VAL A 188 -2.27 -6.47 15.60
N SER A 189 -2.10 -5.61 16.61
CA SER A 189 -1.98 -6.11 17.99
C SER A 189 -2.66 -5.21 19.00
N ARG A 190 -3.99 -5.07 18.88
CA ARG A 190 -4.81 -4.85 20.06
C ARG A 190 -5.10 -6.20 20.72
N VAL A 191 -4.08 -6.79 21.34
CA VAL A 191 -4.30 -7.79 22.38
C VAL A 191 -4.55 -7.01 23.65
N GLU A 192 -5.78 -7.02 24.13
CA GLU A 192 -6.15 -6.48 25.43
C GLU A 192 -5.33 -7.22 26.50
N VAL A 193 -4.43 -6.50 27.16
CA VAL A 193 -3.80 -6.97 28.39
C VAL A 193 -4.79 -6.67 29.52
N PRO A 194 -5.31 -7.68 30.25
CA PRO A 194 -6.23 -7.43 31.34
C PRO A 194 -5.52 -6.68 32.46
N ASN A 195 -6.17 -5.63 32.93
CA ASN A 195 -5.73 -4.81 34.06
C ASN A 195 -5.71 -5.67 35.33
N ALA A 196 -4.53 -5.96 35.88
CA ALA A 196 -4.37 -6.52 37.21
C ALA A 196 -4.00 -5.40 38.18
N GLU A 197 -4.98 -4.57 38.54
CA GLU A 197 -4.94 -3.81 39.78
C GLU A 197 -5.49 -4.67 40.92
N GLY A 198 -4.70 -4.76 41.99
CA GLY A 198 -4.98 -5.47 43.23
C GLY A 198 -3.65 -5.98 43.79
N GLY A 199 -2.89 -5.23 44.58
CA GLY A 199 -3.33 -4.36 45.65
C GLY A 199 -2.73 -4.89 46.95
N SER A 200 -1.67 -4.22 47.39
CA SER A 200 -1.17 -4.12 48.77
C SER A 200 -0.50 -5.31 49.46
N ARG A 201 0.76 -5.03 49.80
CA ARG A 201 1.52 -5.47 50.98
C ARG A 201 0.63 -5.75 52.21
N ARG A 202 0.90 -6.86 52.90
CA ARG A 202 1.48 -6.90 54.25
C ARG A 202 2.19 -8.22 54.47
#